data_AF-A0A927YMR4-F1
#
_entry.id   AF-A0A927YMR4-F1
#
_cell.length_a   1.000
_cell.length_b   1.000
_cell.length_c   1.000
_cell.angle_alpha   90.00
_cell.angle_beta   90.00
_cell.angle_gamma   90.00
#
_symmetry.space_group_name_H-M   'P 1'
#
loop_
_entity.id
_entity.type
_entity.pdbx_description
1 polymer ?
#
loop_
_entity_poly.entity_id
_entity_poly.type
_entity_poly.pdbx_seq_one_letter_code
_entity_poly.pdbx_strand_id
1 'polypeptide(L)'
;MNKRHKKRTQRRISIVLIAIALVLVAGCGVYFLVNRSGADATVDEASTNNIKDVGKTTDTNKAENDTTETTKANDSTITFDDLAKYSYSFTSGAGGWSDDFDIEKDGSFHGNYHDSDMGDTGEVYPDGIRYYCEYEGHFENIQKVDDYTYKMHLKDIKILNDDQEYIADGVKYIPLTPYALNNADVVEIYMPGKPVSEIDEEVRTWLFIPYQDQQDTLENLALVNVNENQGITSYTRMTPKEDAESTYNTYKESYDYYAGLLSEAATTADMVDATSNQIRVSDECLNYIWRIIKYNTDEATFNKALEEQRQWLKDRDASAERATAEHLGGSQATVDYNDIYATMTMERCKELLNYLK
;
A
#
# COMPACT_ATOMS: atom_id res chain seq x y z
N MET A 1 -13.65 -34.03 19.20
CA MET A 1 -13.10 -32.98 18.31
C MET A 1 -11.60 -33.13 18.23
N ASN A 2 -11.08 -33.48 17.07
CA ASN A 2 -9.81 -34.19 16.88
C ASN A 2 -8.65 -33.21 16.63
N LYS A 3 -7.42 -33.51 17.09
CA LYS A 3 -6.20 -32.67 16.91
C LYS A 3 -5.94 -32.28 15.45
N ARG A 4 -6.42 -33.09 14.49
CA ARG A 4 -6.39 -32.81 13.05
C ARG A 4 -7.22 -31.60 12.61
N HIS A 5 -8.39 -31.38 13.24
CA HIS A 5 -9.25 -30.25 12.89
C HIS A 5 -8.62 -28.93 13.33
N LYS A 6 -8.03 -28.90 14.54
CA LYS A 6 -7.32 -27.73 15.07
C LYS A 6 -6.11 -27.35 14.20
N LYS A 7 -5.35 -28.34 13.71
CA LYS A 7 -4.21 -28.13 12.80
C LYS A 7 -4.64 -27.64 11.42
N ARG A 8 -5.82 -28.04 10.94
CA ARG A 8 -6.40 -27.62 9.65
C ARG A 8 -6.94 -26.18 9.71
N THR A 9 -7.57 -25.79 10.81
CA THR A 9 -8.02 -24.41 11.05
C THR A 9 -6.83 -23.46 11.23
N GLN A 10 -5.80 -23.88 11.97
CA GLN A 10 -4.60 -23.08 12.19
C GLN A 10 -3.80 -22.86 10.90
N ARG A 11 -3.74 -23.86 9.99
CA ARG A 11 -3.15 -23.70 8.66
C ARG A 11 -3.94 -22.74 7.76
N ARG A 12 -5.28 -22.78 7.80
CA ARG A 12 -6.14 -21.87 7.02
C ARG A 12 -6.01 -20.41 7.46
N ILE A 13 -5.94 -20.16 8.76
CA ILE A 13 -5.69 -18.82 9.32
C ILE A 13 -4.32 -18.29 8.87
N SER A 14 -3.27 -19.13 8.90
CA SER A 14 -1.95 -18.74 8.38
C SER A 14 -1.93 -18.48 6.86
N ILE A 15 -2.74 -19.20 6.07
CA ILE A 15 -2.81 -19.02 4.60
C ILE A 15 -3.49 -17.69 4.24
N VAL A 16 -4.56 -17.32 4.95
CA VAL A 16 -5.28 -16.05 4.72
C VAL A 16 -4.42 -14.86 5.15
N LEU A 17 -3.72 -14.95 6.29
CA LEU A 17 -2.82 -13.89 6.76
C LEU A 17 -1.63 -13.64 5.81
N ILE A 18 -1.08 -14.68 5.19
CA ILE A 18 0.02 -14.54 4.23
C ILE A 18 -0.48 -13.94 2.91
N ALA A 19 -1.64 -14.40 2.40
CA ALA A 19 -2.22 -13.86 1.17
C ALA A 19 -2.63 -12.38 1.29
N ILE A 20 -3.16 -11.96 2.45
CA ILE A 20 -3.54 -10.56 2.72
C ILE A 20 -2.29 -9.69 2.94
N ALA A 21 -1.28 -10.18 3.65
CA ALA A 21 0.00 -9.48 3.77
C ALA A 21 0.63 -9.22 2.39
N LEU A 22 0.54 -10.15 1.44
CA LEU A 22 1.11 -10.01 0.11
C LEU A 22 0.31 -9.06 -0.81
N VAL A 23 -1.01 -8.93 -0.62
CA VAL A 23 -1.84 -7.92 -1.33
C VAL A 23 -1.61 -6.51 -0.76
N LEU A 24 -1.31 -6.38 0.54
CA LEU A 24 -0.91 -5.09 1.16
C LEU A 24 0.53 -4.69 0.81
N VAL A 25 1.42 -5.64 0.53
CA VAL A 25 2.83 -5.39 0.20
C VAL A 25 3.02 -4.80 -1.20
N ALA A 26 2.08 -5.01 -2.13
CA ALA A 26 2.13 -4.42 -3.48
C ALA A 26 1.91 -2.90 -3.51
N GLY A 27 1.62 -2.26 -2.36
CA GLY A 27 1.51 -0.81 -2.22
C GLY A 27 2.58 -0.14 -1.33
N CYS A 28 3.10 -0.82 -0.30
CA CYS A 28 4.02 -0.18 0.68
C CYS A 28 5.00 -1.13 1.42
N GLY A 29 5.08 -2.42 1.09
CA GLY A 29 5.54 -3.41 2.08
C GLY A 29 6.92 -4.07 1.92
N VAL A 30 7.82 -3.61 1.05
CA VAL A 30 9.09 -4.35 0.79
C VAL A 30 10.32 -3.80 1.53
N TYR A 31 10.31 -2.55 2.03
CA TYR A 31 11.49 -2.01 2.72
C TYR A 31 11.66 -2.53 4.16
N PHE A 32 10.58 -2.84 4.87
CA PHE A 32 10.62 -3.18 6.30
C PHE A 32 11.26 -4.53 6.65
N LEU A 33 11.44 -5.44 5.69
CA LEU A 33 12.05 -6.76 5.95
C LEU A 33 13.58 -6.79 5.86
N VAL A 34 14.22 -5.77 5.30
CA VAL A 34 15.67 -5.78 5.06
C VAL A 34 16.50 -5.33 6.28
N ASN A 35 15.91 -4.60 7.24
CA ASN A 35 16.68 -3.98 8.34
C ASN A 35 16.47 -4.53 9.76
N ARG A 36 15.78 -5.67 9.94
CA ARG A 36 15.58 -6.25 11.28
C ARG A 36 16.24 -7.62 11.44
N SER A 37 17.57 -7.66 11.37
CA SER A 37 18.34 -8.74 11.98
C SER A 37 18.86 -8.29 13.35
N GLY A 38 18.13 -8.62 14.42
CA GLY A 38 18.67 -8.67 15.77
C GLY A 38 17.80 -8.07 16.87
N ALA A 39 17.74 -8.80 17.99
CA ALA A 39 17.27 -8.44 19.32
C ALA A 39 15.79 -8.68 19.64
N ASP A 40 15.62 -9.80 20.35
CA ASP A 40 14.48 -10.27 21.12
C ASP A 40 14.41 -9.44 22.42
N ALA A 41 13.27 -8.80 22.70
CA ALA A 41 13.00 -8.17 24.00
C ALA A 41 11.48 -8.11 24.25
N THR A 42 11.05 -8.93 25.19
CA THR A 42 9.74 -8.95 25.83
C THR A 42 9.50 -7.67 26.65
N VAL A 43 8.38 -6.97 26.45
CA VAL A 43 7.82 -6.04 27.46
C VAL A 43 6.29 -6.09 27.45
N ASP A 44 5.76 -6.14 28.66
CA ASP A 44 4.39 -6.38 29.09
C ASP A 44 3.35 -5.34 28.65
N GLU A 45 2.11 -5.82 28.49
CA GLU A 45 0.87 -5.06 28.30
C GLU A 45 0.58 -4.11 29.46
N ALA A 46 0.30 -2.84 29.14
CA ALA A 46 -0.44 -1.96 30.03
C ALA A 46 -1.35 -0.98 29.26
N SER A 47 -2.64 -1.32 29.28
CA SER A 47 -3.76 -0.40 29.56
C SER A 47 -4.06 0.74 28.56
N THR A 48 -4.86 0.44 27.54
CA THR A 48 -5.68 1.42 26.83
C THR A 48 -6.96 1.72 27.61
N ASN A 49 -7.26 3.00 27.84
CA ASN A 49 -8.61 3.51 28.00
C ASN A 49 -8.60 5.05 27.90
N ASN A 50 -9.27 5.58 26.88
CA ASN A 50 -10.40 6.52 26.99
C ASN A 50 -10.51 7.38 25.72
N ILE A 51 -11.35 6.96 24.77
CA ILE A 51 -11.95 7.86 23.78
C ILE A 51 -13.26 8.38 24.40
N LYS A 52 -13.36 9.70 24.58
CA LYS A 52 -14.61 10.38 24.87
C LYS A 52 -15.15 11.04 23.61
N ASP A 53 -16.30 10.51 23.22
CA ASP A 53 -17.36 11.11 22.41
C ASP A 53 -17.61 12.60 22.72
N VAL A 54 -17.61 13.45 21.69
CA VAL A 54 -18.28 14.76 21.68
C VAL A 54 -18.86 15.05 20.29
N GLY A 55 -20.14 14.75 20.11
CA GLY A 55 -21.19 15.79 20.17
C GLY A 55 -21.11 16.98 19.21
N LYS A 56 -21.81 16.83 18.09
CA LYS A 56 -22.40 17.84 17.19
C LYS A 56 -23.02 19.05 17.92
N THR A 57 -22.63 20.29 17.59
CA THR A 57 -23.55 21.47 17.68
C THR A 57 -23.21 22.58 16.67
N THR A 58 -24.29 23.22 16.24
CA THR A 58 -24.57 24.22 15.18
C THR A 58 -23.92 25.60 15.24
N ASP A 59 -23.66 26.11 14.04
CA ASP A 59 -23.72 27.49 13.50
C ASP A 59 -24.07 28.66 14.42
N THR A 60 -23.25 29.72 14.34
CA THR A 60 -23.74 31.10 14.14
C THR A 60 -22.69 31.97 13.44
N ASN A 61 -23.10 32.60 12.33
CA ASN A 61 -22.35 33.55 11.51
C ASN A 61 -21.81 34.79 12.26
N LYS A 62 -20.63 35.27 11.87
CA LYS A 62 -20.37 36.72 11.75
C LYS A 62 -19.26 37.02 10.73
N ALA A 63 -19.59 37.92 9.81
CA ALA A 63 -18.83 38.29 8.63
C ALA A 63 -17.71 39.33 8.86
N GLU A 64 -16.83 39.36 7.86
CA GLU A 64 -15.94 40.44 7.38
C GLU A 64 -14.74 40.85 8.24
N ASN A 65 -13.53 40.60 7.70
CA ASN A 65 -12.81 41.72 7.09
C ASN A 65 -11.84 41.27 5.98
N ASP A 66 -12.01 41.91 4.83
CA ASP A 66 -11.19 41.88 3.64
C ASP A 66 -9.80 42.47 3.96
N THR A 67 -8.74 41.72 3.66
CA THR A 67 -7.40 42.30 3.53
C THR A 67 -6.68 41.60 2.38
N THR A 68 -6.72 42.27 1.23
CA THR A 68 -5.78 42.18 0.10
C THR A 68 -4.46 41.48 0.42
N GLU A 69 -4.36 40.21 0.02
CA GLU A 69 -3.08 39.54 -0.11
C GLU A 69 -2.35 40.11 -1.34
N THR A 70 -1.26 40.82 -1.04
CA THR A 70 -0.28 41.18 -2.04
C THR A 70 0.46 39.91 -2.41
N THR A 71 0.30 39.44 -3.65
CA THR A 71 1.08 38.32 -4.23
C THR A 71 2.58 38.58 -4.03
N LYS A 72 3.15 38.00 -2.98
CA LYS A 72 4.59 37.89 -2.81
C LYS A 72 5.12 37.00 -3.94
N ALA A 73 6.20 37.43 -4.58
CA ALA A 73 6.93 36.58 -5.52
C ALA A 73 7.31 35.28 -4.81
N ASN A 74 7.02 34.14 -5.44
CA ASN A 74 7.29 32.82 -4.88
C ASN A 74 8.81 32.57 -4.90
N ASP A 75 9.48 32.78 -3.76
CA ASP A 75 10.92 32.55 -3.54
C ASP A 75 11.21 31.10 -3.10
N SER A 76 10.26 30.18 -3.31
CA SER A 76 10.47 28.76 -3.04
C SER A 76 11.53 28.18 -3.97
N THR A 77 12.55 27.54 -3.42
CA THR A 77 13.54 26.80 -4.21
C THR A 77 13.16 25.35 -4.47
N ILE A 78 12.02 24.89 -3.93
CA ILE A 78 11.45 23.56 -4.17
C ILE A 78 10.09 23.68 -4.85
N THR A 79 9.71 22.63 -5.56
CA THR A 79 8.46 22.52 -6.32
C THR A 79 7.72 21.23 -5.99
N PHE A 80 6.46 21.09 -6.43
CA PHE A 80 5.75 19.81 -6.32
C PHE A 80 6.42 18.69 -7.13
N ASP A 81 7.16 19.00 -8.19
CA ASP A 81 8.02 18.03 -8.90
C ASP A 81 9.09 17.42 -7.98
N ASP A 82 9.57 18.18 -6.98
CA ASP A 82 10.53 17.66 -6.01
C ASP A 82 9.86 16.78 -4.95
N LEU A 83 8.65 17.14 -4.54
CA LEU A 83 7.84 16.34 -3.60
C LEU A 83 7.33 15.04 -4.26
N ALA A 84 7.02 15.06 -5.54
CA ALA A 84 6.52 13.90 -6.30
C ALA A 84 7.54 12.77 -6.48
N LYS A 85 8.80 12.99 -6.09
CA LYS A 85 9.84 11.97 -6.00
C LYS A 85 9.68 11.07 -4.77
N TYR A 86 8.79 11.45 -3.85
CA TYR A 86 8.59 10.77 -2.58
C TYR A 86 7.15 10.26 -2.45
N SER A 87 7.02 9.19 -1.68
CA SER A 87 5.78 8.72 -1.09
C SER A 87 5.81 9.03 0.39
N TYR A 88 4.64 9.22 0.98
CA TYR A 88 4.49 9.68 2.35
C TYR A 88 3.71 8.67 3.17
N SER A 89 4.17 8.39 4.39
CA SER A 89 3.52 7.44 5.29
C SER A 89 3.42 8.00 6.70
N PHE A 90 2.20 7.96 7.23
CA PHE A 90 1.89 8.20 8.62
C PHE A 90 1.48 6.88 9.27
N THR A 91 2.24 6.45 10.28
CA THR A 91 2.00 5.22 11.03
C THR A 91 2.64 5.34 12.41
N SER A 92 2.19 4.53 13.37
CA SER A 92 2.87 4.35 14.65
C SER A 92 4.01 3.33 14.58
N GLY A 93 4.19 2.64 13.45
CA GLY A 93 5.17 1.55 13.31
C GLY A 93 4.83 0.29 14.11
N ALA A 94 3.65 0.27 14.73
CA ALA A 94 3.10 -0.84 15.49
C ALA A 94 1.60 -0.97 15.22
N GLY A 95 1.15 -2.17 14.88
CA GLY A 95 -0.24 -2.43 14.47
C GLY A 95 -0.39 -2.65 12.97
N GLY A 96 -1.64 -2.81 12.52
CA GLY A 96 -1.98 -3.07 11.12
C GLY A 96 -2.40 -1.82 10.34
N TRP A 97 -2.06 -0.63 10.84
CA TRP A 97 -2.53 0.63 10.29
C TRP A 97 -1.43 1.51 9.68
N SER A 98 -1.81 2.20 8.61
CA SER A 98 -1.05 3.27 8.00
C SER A 98 -1.98 4.21 7.24
N ASP A 99 -1.52 5.44 7.02
CA ASP A 99 -2.09 6.38 6.08
C ASP A 99 -1.00 6.81 5.11
N ASP A 100 -1.13 6.37 3.86
CA ASP A 100 -0.11 6.49 2.82
C ASP A 100 -0.65 7.32 1.66
N PHE A 101 0.13 8.30 1.19
CA PHE A 101 -0.26 9.15 0.07
C PHE A 101 0.93 9.58 -0.79
N ASP A 102 0.62 9.87 -2.05
CA ASP A 102 1.56 10.36 -3.05
C ASP A 102 1.16 11.76 -3.52
N ILE A 103 2.13 12.67 -3.59
CA ILE A 103 1.95 14.00 -4.17
C ILE A 103 2.38 13.93 -5.64
N GLU A 104 1.56 14.46 -6.52
CA GLU A 104 1.83 14.59 -7.95
C GLU A 104 2.49 15.93 -8.26
N LYS A 105 3.06 16.01 -9.46
CA LYS A 105 3.83 17.16 -9.96
C LYS A 105 3.12 18.51 -9.93
N ASP A 106 1.79 18.49 -9.98
CA ASP A 106 0.96 19.68 -9.93
C ASP A 106 0.47 20.03 -8.52
N GLY A 107 0.80 19.23 -7.50
CA GLY A 107 0.34 19.38 -6.13
C GLY A 107 -0.93 18.58 -5.81
N SER A 108 -1.56 17.93 -6.79
CA SER A 108 -2.62 16.95 -6.50
C SER A 108 -2.05 15.77 -5.72
N PHE A 109 -2.87 15.10 -4.92
CA PHE A 109 -2.46 13.90 -4.21
C PHE A 109 -3.58 12.89 -4.12
N HIS A 110 -3.19 11.63 -3.99
CA HIS A 110 -4.10 10.53 -3.69
C HIS A 110 -3.53 9.75 -2.51
N GLY A 111 -4.39 9.43 -1.56
CA GLY A 111 -4.01 8.72 -0.36
C GLY A 111 -5.01 7.65 0.04
N ASN A 112 -4.53 6.76 0.89
CA ASN A 112 -5.33 5.71 1.47
C ASN A 112 -4.89 5.46 2.92
N TYR A 113 -5.87 5.43 3.82
CA TYR A 113 -5.71 4.91 5.15
C TYR A 113 -6.27 3.50 5.21
N HIS A 114 -5.62 2.63 5.97
CA HIS A 114 -6.21 1.37 6.39
C HIS A 114 -5.82 1.00 7.82
N ASP A 115 -6.65 0.18 8.46
CA ASP A 115 -6.33 -0.57 9.68
C ASP A 115 -7.02 -1.93 9.62
N SER A 116 -6.43 -2.96 10.23
CA SER A 116 -6.97 -4.32 10.24
C SER A 116 -7.02 -4.87 11.65
N ASP A 117 -8.23 -4.98 12.20
CA ASP A 117 -8.50 -5.73 13.42
C ASP A 117 -8.98 -7.13 13.05
N MET A 118 -8.02 -7.99 12.73
CA MET A 118 -8.29 -9.38 12.34
C MET A 118 -8.71 -10.26 13.53
N GLY A 119 -8.70 -9.72 14.76
CA GLY A 119 -9.18 -10.39 15.96
C GLY A 119 -10.68 -10.22 16.18
N ASP A 120 -11.27 -9.11 15.72
CA ASP A 120 -12.69 -8.83 15.83
C ASP A 120 -13.49 -9.56 14.75
N THR A 121 -14.03 -10.72 15.12
CA THR A 121 -14.69 -11.64 14.19
C THR A 121 -16.18 -11.79 14.49
N GLY A 122 -16.98 -11.93 13.44
CA GLY A 122 -18.43 -12.17 13.50
C GLY A 122 -18.85 -13.40 12.69
N GLU A 123 -20.09 -13.84 12.87
CA GLU A 123 -20.62 -15.02 12.15
C GLU A 123 -20.56 -14.85 10.62
N VAL A 124 -20.83 -13.64 10.14
CA VAL A 124 -20.82 -13.28 8.70
C VAL A 124 -19.53 -12.59 8.26
N TYR A 125 -18.65 -12.23 9.19
CA TYR A 125 -17.31 -11.70 8.94
C TYR A 125 -16.27 -12.45 9.79
N PRO A 126 -16.04 -13.76 9.55
CA PRO A 126 -15.16 -14.58 10.38
C PRO A 126 -13.68 -14.19 10.27
N ASP A 127 -13.32 -13.36 9.29
CA ASP A 127 -11.94 -13.02 8.96
C ASP A 127 -11.54 -11.60 9.41
N GLY A 128 -12.37 -10.94 10.22
CA GLY A 128 -11.99 -9.70 10.90
C GLY A 128 -12.72 -8.43 10.43
N ILE A 129 -12.24 -7.30 10.92
CA ILE A 129 -12.66 -5.96 10.51
C ILE A 129 -11.50 -5.24 9.81
N ARG A 130 -11.79 -4.57 8.70
CA ARG A 130 -10.88 -3.65 8.02
C ARG A 130 -11.47 -2.24 8.01
N TYR A 131 -10.74 -1.30 8.58
CA TYR A 131 -11.02 0.12 8.44
C TYR A 131 -10.31 0.66 7.22
N TYR A 132 -10.93 1.59 6.49
CA TYR A 132 -10.34 2.14 5.27
C TYR A 132 -10.83 3.56 4.97
N CYS A 133 -9.98 4.37 4.36
CA CYS A 133 -10.32 5.63 3.73
C CYS A 133 -9.51 5.75 2.44
N GLU A 134 -10.14 6.19 1.36
CA GLU A 134 -9.50 6.58 0.11
C GLU A 134 -9.82 8.06 -0.09
N TYR A 135 -8.82 8.86 -0.45
CA TYR A 135 -9.01 10.29 -0.57
C TYR A 135 -8.12 10.88 -1.66
N GLU A 136 -8.58 12.00 -2.22
CA GLU A 136 -7.83 12.82 -3.15
C GLU A 136 -7.86 14.27 -2.68
N GLY A 137 -6.89 15.08 -3.09
CA GLY A 137 -6.89 16.49 -2.76
C GLY A 137 -5.81 17.26 -3.49
N HIS A 138 -5.58 18.49 -3.05
CA HIS A 138 -4.60 19.36 -3.67
C HIS A 138 -3.86 20.22 -2.64
N PHE A 139 -2.54 20.23 -2.72
CA PHE A 139 -1.70 21.21 -2.06
C PHE A 139 -1.40 22.36 -3.00
N GLU A 140 -1.25 23.57 -2.44
CA GLU A 140 -0.82 24.74 -3.19
C GLU A 140 0.13 25.62 -2.36
N ASN A 141 0.70 26.64 -3.02
CA ASN A 141 1.43 27.72 -2.38
C ASN A 141 2.61 27.28 -1.49
N ILE A 142 3.56 26.52 -2.05
CA ILE A 142 4.82 26.24 -1.35
C ILE A 142 5.57 27.57 -1.11
N GLN A 143 5.92 27.84 0.14
CA GLN A 143 6.65 29.04 0.57
C GLN A 143 7.81 28.66 1.48
N LYS A 144 8.99 29.24 1.22
CA LYS A 144 10.15 29.12 2.12
C LYS A 144 9.87 29.82 3.46
N VAL A 145 10.11 29.14 4.57
CA VAL A 145 10.03 29.69 5.92
C VAL A 145 11.44 30.01 6.43
N ASP A 146 12.34 29.04 6.35
CA ASP A 146 13.75 29.14 6.70
C ASP A 146 14.59 28.22 5.78
N ASP A 147 15.86 27.99 6.11
CA ASP A 147 16.76 27.18 5.26
C ASP A 147 16.38 25.68 5.18
N TYR A 148 15.65 25.15 6.15
CA TYR A 148 15.24 23.75 6.23
C TYR A 148 13.73 23.54 6.31
N THR A 149 12.94 24.61 6.34
CA THR A 149 11.49 24.55 6.49
C THR A 149 10.81 25.30 5.34
N TYR A 150 9.88 24.61 4.68
CA TYR A 150 8.89 25.20 3.81
C TYR A 150 7.51 24.94 4.38
N LYS A 151 6.51 25.64 3.88
CA LYS A 151 5.11 25.34 4.16
C LYS A 151 4.32 25.32 2.86
N MET A 152 3.29 24.49 2.83
CA MET A 152 2.28 24.44 1.78
C MET A 152 0.89 24.44 2.40
N HIS A 153 -0.11 24.83 1.62
CA HIS A 153 -1.50 24.89 2.07
C HIS A 153 -2.28 23.73 1.48
N LEU A 154 -3.06 23.05 2.33
CA LEU A 154 -4.06 22.10 1.88
C LEU A 154 -5.26 22.89 1.33
N LYS A 155 -5.43 22.87 0.02
CA LYS A 155 -6.53 23.59 -0.66
C LYS A 155 -7.86 22.90 -0.45
N ASP A 156 -7.87 21.60 -0.71
CA ASP A 156 -9.04 20.74 -0.61
C ASP A 156 -8.62 19.28 -0.42
N ILE A 157 -9.52 18.54 0.22
CA ILE A 157 -9.44 17.10 0.40
C ILE A 157 -10.85 16.53 0.27
N LYS A 158 -10.96 15.42 -0.46
CA LYS A 158 -12.21 14.74 -0.76
C LYS A 158 -12.06 13.25 -0.48
N ILE A 159 -12.97 12.75 0.33
CA ILE A 159 -13.11 11.32 0.63
C ILE A 159 -13.84 10.64 -0.54
N LEU A 160 -13.34 9.49 -0.98
CA LEU A 160 -13.83 8.75 -2.15
C LEU A 160 -14.70 7.54 -1.80
N ASN A 161 -14.64 7.09 -0.54
CA ASN A 161 -15.38 5.92 -0.05
C ASN A 161 -16.89 6.14 -0.11
N ASP A 162 -17.63 5.03 -0.17
CA ASP A 162 -19.01 5.02 0.28
C ASP A 162 -19.02 5.09 1.81
N ASP A 163 -19.94 5.88 2.38
CA ASP A 163 -20.12 6.03 3.83
C ASP A 163 -20.70 4.75 4.48
N GLN A 164 -21.06 3.74 3.68
CA GLN A 164 -21.65 2.49 4.16
C GLN A 164 -20.61 1.41 4.50
N GLU A 165 -20.85 0.75 5.63
CA GLU A 165 -20.18 -0.51 5.95
C GLU A 165 -20.65 -1.62 5.01
N TYR A 166 -19.75 -2.52 4.63
CA TYR A 166 -20.10 -3.71 3.85
C TYR A 166 -19.31 -4.94 4.27
N ILE A 167 -19.75 -6.12 3.86
CA ILE A 167 -19.06 -7.38 4.09
C ILE A 167 -18.70 -8.00 2.75
N ALA A 168 -17.43 -8.34 2.57
CA ALA A 168 -16.92 -9.03 1.39
C ALA A 168 -15.86 -10.05 1.83
N ASP A 169 -15.91 -11.24 1.24
CA ASP A 169 -14.91 -12.31 1.46
C ASP A 169 -14.62 -12.61 2.94
N GLY A 170 -15.66 -12.55 3.78
CA GLY A 170 -15.55 -12.84 5.21
C GLY A 170 -14.97 -11.71 6.07
N VAL A 171 -14.73 -10.53 5.50
CA VAL A 171 -14.23 -9.33 6.20
C VAL A 171 -15.31 -8.25 6.24
N LYS A 172 -15.45 -7.58 7.38
CA LYS A 172 -16.30 -6.39 7.51
C LYS A 172 -15.46 -5.14 7.23
N TYR A 173 -15.89 -4.32 6.27
CA TYR A 173 -15.26 -3.08 5.89
C TYR A 173 -15.98 -1.88 6.51
N ILE A 174 -15.22 -1.00 7.17
CA ILE A 174 -15.74 0.20 7.85
C ILE A 174 -15.04 1.44 7.27
N PRO A 175 -15.77 2.35 6.60
CA PRO A 175 -15.19 3.57 6.07
C PRO A 175 -14.86 4.56 7.19
N LEU A 176 -13.71 5.23 7.10
CA LEU A 176 -13.25 6.28 8.00
C LEU A 176 -12.83 7.54 7.23
N THR A 177 -12.30 8.53 7.95
CA THR A 177 -11.66 9.72 7.41
C THR A 177 -10.13 9.55 7.36
N PRO A 178 -9.41 10.38 6.60
CA PRO A 178 -7.94 10.39 6.60
C PRO A 178 -7.41 10.66 8.01
N TYR A 179 -6.24 10.10 8.34
CA TYR A 179 -5.55 10.34 9.60
C TYR A 179 -4.40 11.35 9.42
N ALA A 180 -3.53 11.15 8.44
CA ALA A 180 -2.32 11.96 8.23
C ALA A 180 -2.64 13.44 7.97
N LEU A 181 -3.67 13.69 7.18
CA LEU A 181 -4.10 15.03 6.75
C LEU A 181 -5.40 15.46 7.42
N ASN A 182 -5.81 14.79 8.51
CA ASN A 182 -6.99 15.20 9.25
C ASN A 182 -6.81 16.61 9.79
N ASN A 183 -7.87 17.44 9.68
CA ASN A 183 -7.87 18.85 10.10
C ASN A 183 -6.69 19.69 9.56
N ALA A 184 -5.98 19.25 8.52
CA ALA A 184 -4.84 20.00 7.99
C ALA A 184 -5.31 21.29 7.28
N ASP A 185 -4.55 22.35 7.46
CA ASP A 185 -4.66 23.60 6.68
C ASP A 185 -3.27 23.97 6.16
N VAL A 186 -2.29 24.01 7.07
CA VAL A 186 -0.89 24.18 6.74
C VAL A 186 -0.15 22.87 7.00
N VAL A 187 0.64 22.45 6.00
CA VAL A 187 1.60 21.36 6.13
C VAL A 187 3.00 21.94 5.98
N GLU A 188 3.86 21.70 6.97
CA GLU A 188 5.28 22.04 6.87
C GLU A 188 6.04 20.93 6.16
N ILE A 189 7.06 21.31 5.41
CA ILE A 189 8.00 20.42 4.73
C ILE A 189 9.36 20.63 5.40
N TYR A 190 9.84 19.59 6.09
CA TYR A 190 11.17 19.57 6.69
C TYR A 190 12.14 18.94 5.71
N MET A 191 13.13 19.73 5.30
CA MET A 191 14.18 19.28 4.40
C MET A 191 15.25 18.50 5.15
N PRO A 192 15.95 17.57 4.47
CA PRO A 192 17.18 16.98 4.99
C PRO A 192 18.14 18.06 5.53
N GLY A 193 18.73 17.79 6.69
CA GLY A 193 19.63 18.72 7.38
C GLY A 193 18.97 19.57 8.48
N LYS A 194 17.62 19.56 8.61
CA LYS A 194 16.94 20.26 9.70
C LYS A 194 17.47 19.79 11.06
N PRO A 195 17.94 20.69 11.96
CA PRO A 195 18.43 20.28 13.28
C PRO A 195 17.34 19.59 14.09
N VAL A 196 17.62 18.39 14.60
CA VAL A 196 16.65 17.62 15.41
C VAL A 196 16.21 18.43 16.61
N SER A 197 17.12 19.20 17.21
CA SER A 197 16.83 20.10 18.34
C SER A 197 15.73 21.13 18.09
N GLU A 198 15.45 21.46 16.83
CA GLU A 198 14.42 22.44 16.41
C GLU A 198 13.08 21.78 16.06
N ILE A 199 13.00 20.45 16.06
CA ILE A 199 11.76 19.70 15.79
C ILE A 199 11.01 19.51 17.11
N ASP A 200 9.68 19.63 17.12
CA ASP A 200 8.86 19.33 18.30
C ASP A 200 9.03 17.85 18.74
N GLU A 201 8.95 17.57 20.04
CA GLU A 201 9.20 16.23 20.59
C GLU A 201 8.19 15.18 20.09
N GLU A 202 6.92 15.57 19.94
CA GLU A 202 5.88 14.68 19.42
C GLU A 202 6.12 14.39 17.94
N VAL A 203 6.46 15.42 17.15
CA VAL A 203 6.84 15.26 15.74
C VAL A 203 8.06 14.35 15.60
N ARG A 204 9.08 14.49 16.45
CA ARG A 204 10.26 13.58 16.45
C ARG A 204 9.84 12.13 16.66
N THR A 205 8.87 11.90 17.55
CA THR A 205 8.37 10.56 17.86
C THR A 205 7.66 9.96 16.64
N TRP A 206 6.80 10.73 15.98
CA TRP A 206 6.12 10.32 14.75
C TRP A 206 7.08 10.09 13.58
N LEU A 207 8.19 10.84 13.51
CA LEU A 207 9.26 10.63 12.54
C LEU A 207 10.25 9.51 12.93
N PHE A 208 9.97 8.80 14.02
CA PHE A 208 10.78 7.72 14.58
C PHE A 208 12.23 8.10 14.91
N ILE A 209 12.54 9.38 15.07
CA ILE A 209 13.91 9.86 15.33
C ILE A 209 14.49 9.25 16.62
N PRO A 210 13.76 9.13 17.75
CA PRO A 210 14.29 8.50 18.97
C PRO A 210 14.62 7.01 18.83
N TYR A 211 14.12 6.35 17.77
CA TYR A 211 14.33 4.92 17.51
C TYR A 211 15.40 4.67 16.43
N GLN A 212 15.97 5.74 15.87
CA GLN A 212 17.08 5.70 14.91
C GLN A 212 18.42 5.82 15.66
N ASP A 213 19.52 5.60 14.94
CA ASP A 213 20.84 5.95 15.45
C ASP A 213 20.90 7.45 15.77
N GLN A 214 21.70 7.82 16.78
CA GLN A 214 21.75 9.20 17.24
C GLN A 214 22.18 10.13 16.09
N GLN A 215 21.25 11.00 15.67
CA GLN A 215 21.44 11.98 14.62
C GLN A 215 21.11 13.39 15.13
N ASP A 216 21.95 14.36 14.77
CA ASP A 216 21.75 15.77 15.13
C ASP A 216 20.85 16.50 14.13
N THR A 217 20.62 15.90 12.96
CA THR A 217 19.83 16.47 11.86
C THR A 217 18.93 15.42 11.22
N LEU A 218 17.81 15.85 10.65
CA LEU A 218 16.90 15.01 9.88
C LEU A 218 17.59 14.50 8.60
N GLU A 219 17.54 13.19 8.35
CA GLU A 219 18.18 12.58 7.17
C GLU A 219 17.32 12.68 5.91
N ASN A 220 16.01 12.44 6.04
CA ASN A 220 15.07 12.38 4.94
C ASN A 220 14.11 13.57 4.98
N LEU A 221 13.50 13.90 3.84
CA LEU A 221 12.40 14.85 3.83
C LEU A 221 11.26 14.32 4.73
N ALA A 222 10.56 15.21 5.42
CA ALA A 222 9.37 14.85 6.18
C ALA A 222 8.29 15.93 6.00
N LEU A 223 7.04 15.54 6.20
CA LEU A 223 5.93 16.50 6.29
C LEU A 223 5.47 16.60 7.74
N VAL A 224 4.89 17.73 8.10
CA VAL A 224 4.26 17.92 9.41
C VAL A 224 2.87 18.51 9.22
N ASN A 225 1.84 17.79 9.65
CA ASN A 225 0.51 18.35 9.83
C ASN A 225 0.53 19.20 11.10
N VAL A 226 0.60 20.52 10.93
CA VAL A 226 0.81 21.48 12.03
C VAL A 226 -0.36 21.46 13.02
N ASN A 227 -1.58 21.27 12.54
CA ASN A 227 -2.78 21.35 13.38
C ASN A 227 -2.89 20.15 14.34
N GLU A 228 -2.35 19.00 13.95
CA GLU A 228 -2.37 17.76 14.73
C GLU A 228 -1.01 17.40 15.34
N ASN A 229 0.03 18.22 15.11
CA ASN A 229 1.40 17.99 15.55
C ASN A 229 1.97 16.61 15.11
N GLN A 230 1.56 16.15 13.92
CA GLN A 230 1.90 14.84 13.39
C GLN A 230 3.06 14.91 12.40
N GLY A 231 4.10 14.11 12.64
CA GLY A 231 5.19 13.90 11.68
C GLY A 231 4.83 12.80 10.68
N ILE A 232 5.00 13.08 9.40
CA ILE A 232 4.73 12.15 8.30
C ILE A 232 6.07 11.85 7.63
N THR A 233 6.44 10.58 7.62
CA THR A 233 7.71 10.13 7.03
C THR A 233 7.63 10.16 5.51
N SER A 234 8.75 10.37 4.84
CA SER A 234 8.84 10.20 3.38
C SER A 234 9.87 9.16 3.00
N TYR A 235 9.66 8.54 1.85
CA TYR A 235 10.57 7.59 1.24
C TYR A 235 10.63 7.85 -0.27
N THR A 236 11.79 7.62 -0.86
CA THR A 236 11.96 7.82 -2.30
C THR A 236 11.10 6.81 -3.05
N ARG A 237 10.31 7.28 -4.01
CA ARG A 237 9.51 6.41 -4.89
C ARG A 237 10.42 5.54 -5.71
N MET A 238 10.04 4.27 -5.85
CA MET A 238 10.66 3.39 -6.82
C MET A 238 10.48 3.96 -8.22
N THR A 239 11.48 3.82 -9.08
CA THR A 239 11.27 3.99 -10.51
C THR A 239 10.24 2.97 -11.01
N PRO A 240 9.53 3.22 -12.13
CA PRO A 240 8.58 2.26 -12.68
C PRO A 240 9.17 0.86 -12.86
N LYS A 241 10.47 0.78 -13.20
CA LYS A 241 11.18 -0.47 -13.33
C LYS A 241 11.41 -1.16 -11.98
N GLU A 242 11.90 -0.43 -10.98
CA GLU A 242 12.11 -0.97 -9.64
C GLU A 242 10.79 -1.43 -9.01
N ASP A 243 9.69 -0.68 -9.20
CA ASP A 243 8.34 -1.07 -8.77
C ASP A 243 7.89 -2.38 -9.43
N ALA A 244 8.04 -2.49 -10.75
CA ALA A 244 7.69 -3.71 -11.48
C ALA A 244 8.56 -4.92 -11.07
N GLU A 245 9.86 -4.73 -10.87
CA GLU A 245 10.80 -5.77 -10.43
C GLU A 245 10.49 -6.22 -8.99
N SER A 246 10.27 -5.26 -8.08
CA SER A 246 9.87 -5.50 -6.70
C SER A 246 8.56 -6.29 -6.65
N THR A 247 7.55 -5.81 -7.38
CA THR A 247 6.24 -6.46 -7.50
C THR A 247 6.37 -7.88 -8.05
N TYR A 248 7.12 -8.07 -9.14
CA TYR A 248 7.36 -9.40 -9.70
C TYR A 248 7.96 -10.35 -8.67
N ASN A 249 8.95 -9.91 -7.89
CA ASN A 249 9.59 -10.75 -6.88
C ASN A 249 8.62 -11.13 -5.76
N THR A 250 7.81 -10.19 -5.25
CA THR A 250 6.79 -10.47 -4.23
C THR A 250 5.74 -11.48 -4.73
N TYR A 251 5.21 -11.31 -5.93
CA TYR A 251 4.27 -12.25 -6.50
C TYR A 251 4.92 -13.60 -6.83
N LYS A 252 6.20 -13.60 -7.19
CA LYS A 252 6.96 -14.84 -7.40
C LYS A 252 7.13 -15.61 -6.09
N GLU A 253 7.43 -14.97 -4.98
CA GLU A 253 7.49 -15.62 -3.67
C GLU A 253 6.13 -16.24 -3.29
N SER A 254 5.04 -15.51 -3.57
CA SER A 254 3.68 -16.00 -3.39
C SER A 254 3.39 -17.23 -4.27
N TYR A 255 3.79 -17.18 -5.54
CA TYR A 255 3.67 -18.27 -6.48
C TYR A 255 4.45 -19.50 -6.02
N ASP A 256 5.71 -19.31 -5.59
CA ASP A 256 6.59 -20.37 -5.10
C ASP A 256 6.03 -21.01 -3.80
N TYR A 257 5.39 -20.21 -2.94
CA TYR A 257 4.68 -20.71 -1.76
C TYR A 257 3.56 -21.69 -2.14
N TYR A 258 2.70 -21.32 -3.09
CA TYR A 258 1.63 -22.21 -3.55
C TYR A 258 2.18 -23.42 -4.31
N ALA A 259 3.30 -23.29 -5.04
CA ALA A 259 4.00 -24.42 -5.63
C ALA A 259 4.51 -25.40 -4.55
N GLY A 260 4.98 -24.87 -3.41
CA GLY A 260 5.31 -25.67 -2.23
C GLY A 260 4.10 -26.44 -1.70
N LEU A 261 2.94 -25.77 -1.53
CA LEU A 261 1.70 -26.42 -1.10
C LEU A 261 1.22 -27.49 -2.08
N LEU A 262 1.35 -27.24 -3.39
CA LEU A 262 1.04 -28.21 -4.44
C LEU A 262 1.91 -29.46 -4.30
N SER A 263 3.21 -29.30 -4.04
CA SER A 263 4.13 -30.44 -3.87
C SER A 263 3.82 -31.31 -2.65
N GLU A 264 3.20 -30.75 -1.62
CA GLU A 264 2.78 -31.45 -0.39
C GLU A 264 1.33 -31.93 -0.42
N ALA A 265 0.59 -31.64 -1.50
CA ALA A 265 -0.83 -31.90 -1.59
C ALA A 265 -1.13 -33.41 -1.54
N ALA A 266 -2.03 -33.80 -0.63
CA ALA A 266 -2.42 -35.20 -0.45
C ALA A 266 -3.70 -35.58 -1.21
N THR A 267 -4.44 -34.59 -1.71
CA THR A 267 -5.71 -34.79 -2.42
C THR A 267 -5.79 -33.90 -3.64
N THR A 268 -6.57 -34.32 -4.65
CA THR A 268 -6.79 -33.48 -5.85
C THR A 268 -7.53 -32.19 -5.52
N ALA A 269 -8.34 -32.16 -4.46
CA ALA A 269 -8.93 -30.92 -3.99
C ALA A 269 -7.86 -29.94 -3.50
N ASP A 270 -6.89 -30.41 -2.69
CA ASP A 270 -5.78 -29.55 -2.23
C ASP A 270 -4.89 -29.10 -3.42
N MET A 271 -4.70 -29.94 -4.45
CA MET A 271 -3.98 -29.57 -5.68
C MET A 271 -4.71 -28.48 -6.48
N VAL A 272 -6.03 -28.62 -6.63
CA VAL A 272 -6.87 -27.60 -7.28
C VAL A 272 -6.83 -26.29 -6.51
N ASP A 273 -6.93 -26.33 -5.17
CA ASP A 273 -6.84 -25.13 -4.34
C ASP A 273 -5.48 -24.41 -4.50
N ALA A 274 -4.37 -25.16 -4.47
CA ALA A 274 -3.03 -24.60 -4.64
C ALA A 274 -2.82 -23.99 -6.04
N THR A 275 -3.16 -24.73 -7.09
CA THR A 275 -2.99 -24.25 -8.47
C THR A 275 -3.94 -23.11 -8.84
N SER A 276 -5.15 -23.07 -8.28
CA SER A 276 -6.07 -21.94 -8.46
C SER A 276 -5.51 -20.66 -7.83
N ASN A 277 -4.82 -20.79 -6.69
CA ASN A 277 -4.10 -19.66 -6.11
C ASN A 277 -2.88 -19.24 -6.94
N GLN A 278 -2.17 -20.19 -7.58
CA GLN A 278 -1.09 -19.85 -8.53
C GLN A 278 -1.61 -19.05 -9.74
N ILE A 279 -2.78 -19.40 -10.30
CA ILE A 279 -3.44 -18.56 -11.32
C ILE A 279 -3.67 -17.16 -10.76
N ARG A 280 -4.35 -17.06 -9.62
CA ARG A 280 -4.72 -15.77 -9.04
C ARG A 280 -3.52 -14.85 -8.85
N VAL A 281 -2.45 -15.33 -8.21
CA VAL A 281 -1.25 -14.51 -7.97
C VAL A 281 -0.51 -14.16 -9.27
N SER A 282 -0.47 -15.07 -10.25
CA SER A 282 0.20 -14.80 -11.52
C SER A 282 -0.57 -13.80 -12.38
N ASP A 283 -1.91 -13.88 -12.42
CA ASP A 283 -2.75 -12.90 -13.12
C ASP A 283 -2.73 -11.53 -12.45
N GLU A 284 -2.73 -11.46 -11.11
CA GLU A 284 -2.56 -10.20 -10.36
C GLU A 284 -1.22 -9.54 -10.71
N CYS A 285 -0.13 -10.32 -10.68
CA CYS A 285 1.21 -9.87 -11.09
C CYS A 285 1.24 -9.33 -12.53
N LEU A 286 0.66 -10.09 -13.47
CA LEU A 286 0.62 -9.72 -14.89
C LEU A 286 -0.09 -8.39 -15.09
N ASN A 287 -1.27 -8.23 -14.49
CA ASN A 287 -2.08 -7.02 -14.64
C ASN A 287 -1.41 -5.80 -14.01
N TYR A 288 -0.71 -5.98 -12.88
CA TYR A 288 0.02 -4.90 -12.23
C TYR A 288 1.18 -4.41 -13.10
N ILE A 289 2.07 -5.32 -13.54
CA ILE A 289 3.21 -4.97 -14.41
C ILE A 289 2.71 -4.38 -15.73
N TRP A 290 1.62 -4.91 -16.29
CA TRP A 290 1.00 -4.36 -17.49
C TRP A 290 0.54 -2.90 -17.34
N ARG A 291 -0.04 -2.53 -16.19
CA ARG A 291 -0.40 -1.14 -15.88
C ARG A 291 0.83 -0.25 -15.81
N ILE A 292 1.91 -0.70 -15.18
CA ILE A 292 3.15 0.06 -15.12
C ILE A 292 3.66 0.34 -16.53
N ILE A 293 3.74 -0.67 -17.39
CA ILE A 293 4.18 -0.51 -18.78
C ILE A 293 3.29 0.47 -19.53
N LYS A 294 1.96 0.34 -19.40
CA LYS A 294 0.99 1.21 -20.08
C LYS A 294 1.18 2.69 -19.75
N TYR A 295 1.44 3.02 -18.48
CA TYR A 295 1.48 4.41 -18.02
C TYR A 295 2.88 5.00 -17.94
N ASN A 296 3.93 4.18 -18.07
CA ASN A 296 5.32 4.62 -17.91
C ASN A 296 6.24 4.32 -19.11
N THR A 297 5.67 3.94 -20.26
CA THR A 297 6.43 3.77 -21.51
C THR A 297 5.87 4.66 -22.62
N ASP A 298 6.70 4.94 -23.62
CA ASP A 298 6.25 5.67 -24.81
C ASP A 298 5.29 4.82 -25.66
N GLU A 299 4.49 5.49 -26.49
CA GLU A 299 3.45 4.84 -27.32
C GLU A 299 4.01 3.73 -28.22
N ALA A 300 5.21 3.89 -28.77
CA ALA A 300 5.80 2.88 -29.65
C ALA A 300 6.19 1.62 -28.86
N THR A 301 6.79 1.81 -27.68
CA THR A 301 7.14 0.73 -26.75
C THR A 301 5.89 -0.02 -26.27
N PHE A 302 4.84 0.71 -25.85
CA PHE A 302 3.59 0.10 -25.40
C PHE A 302 2.86 -0.67 -26.50
N ASN A 303 2.77 -0.10 -27.72
CA ASN A 303 2.08 -0.77 -28.83
C ASN A 303 2.78 -2.07 -29.25
N LYS A 304 4.12 -2.10 -29.21
CA LYS A 304 4.88 -3.34 -29.39
C LYS A 304 4.54 -4.37 -28.31
N ALA A 305 4.56 -3.98 -27.03
CA ALA A 305 4.20 -4.86 -25.93
C ALA A 305 2.77 -5.41 -26.09
N LEU A 306 1.83 -4.58 -26.54
CA LEU A 306 0.42 -4.93 -26.75
C LEU A 306 0.21 -5.97 -27.85
N GLU A 307 0.91 -5.85 -28.97
CA GLU A 307 0.84 -6.84 -30.05
C GLU A 307 1.35 -8.21 -29.57
N GLU A 308 2.53 -8.22 -28.93
CA GLU A 308 3.10 -9.44 -28.36
C GLU A 308 2.20 -10.04 -27.27
N GLN A 309 1.62 -9.21 -26.40
CA GLN A 309 0.72 -9.66 -25.33
C GLN A 309 -0.54 -10.33 -25.87
N ARG A 310 -1.14 -9.81 -26.95
CA ARG A 310 -2.34 -10.41 -27.56
C ARG A 310 -2.05 -11.78 -28.17
N GLN A 311 -0.88 -11.95 -28.78
CA GLN A 311 -0.48 -13.24 -29.32
C GLN A 311 -0.16 -14.22 -28.19
N TRP A 312 0.59 -13.78 -27.19
CA TRP A 312 0.92 -14.57 -26.01
C TRP A 312 -0.31 -15.09 -25.27
N LEU A 313 -1.36 -14.27 -25.09
CA LEU A 313 -2.62 -14.71 -24.46
C LEU A 313 -3.26 -15.90 -25.19
N LYS A 314 -3.30 -15.86 -26.53
CA LYS A 314 -3.82 -16.98 -27.33
C LYS A 314 -2.98 -18.24 -27.17
N ASP A 315 -1.66 -18.08 -27.16
CA ASP A 315 -0.72 -19.20 -27.07
C ASP A 315 -0.75 -19.84 -25.68
N ARG A 316 -0.90 -19.04 -24.61
CA ARG A 316 -1.12 -19.50 -23.24
C ARG A 316 -2.41 -20.29 -23.14
N ASP A 317 -3.54 -19.69 -23.54
CA ASP A 317 -4.85 -20.31 -23.37
C ASP A 317 -4.94 -21.64 -24.16
N ALA A 318 -4.43 -21.65 -25.40
CA ALA A 318 -4.34 -22.88 -26.19
C ALA A 318 -3.39 -23.93 -25.59
N SER A 319 -2.35 -23.53 -24.87
CA SER A 319 -1.43 -24.46 -24.20
C SER A 319 -2.04 -25.05 -22.92
N ALA A 320 -2.72 -24.22 -22.13
CA ALA A 320 -3.45 -24.67 -20.95
C ALA A 320 -4.60 -25.62 -21.33
N GLU A 321 -5.37 -25.31 -22.38
CA GLU A 321 -6.41 -26.21 -22.89
C GLU A 321 -5.84 -27.55 -23.37
N ARG A 322 -4.72 -27.55 -24.11
CA ARG A 322 -4.05 -28.78 -24.58
C ARG A 322 -3.58 -29.66 -23.42
N ALA A 323 -3.16 -29.08 -22.30
CA ALA A 323 -2.72 -29.83 -21.13
C ALA A 323 -3.83 -30.70 -20.52
N THR A 324 -5.11 -30.33 -20.73
CA THR A 324 -6.26 -31.07 -20.20
C THR A 324 -6.58 -32.36 -20.95
N ALA A 325 -6.00 -32.56 -22.14
CA ALA A 325 -6.40 -33.61 -23.08
C ALA A 325 -6.27 -35.04 -22.54
N GLU A 326 -5.32 -35.28 -21.62
CA GLU A 326 -5.08 -36.60 -21.03
C GLU A 326 -6.10 -36.96 -19.93
N HIS A 327 -6.69 -35.97 -19.28
CA HIS A 327 -7.53 -36.15 -18.09
C HIS A 327 -9.03 -35.88 -18.32
N LEU A 328 -9.44 -35.58 -19.56
CA LEU A 328 -10.81 -35.61 -20.09
C LEU A 328 -11.89 -35.01 -19.16
N GLY A 329 -11.59 -33.87 -18.52
CA GLY A 329 -12.53 -33.12 -17.68
C GLY A 329 -12.66 -33.60 -16.22
N GLY A 330 -11.81 -34.51 -15.76
CA GLY A 330 -11.67 -34.84 -14.33
C GLY A 330 -10.98 -33.72 -13.55
N SER A 331 -11.01 -33.78 -12.21
CA SER A 331 -10.37 -32.76 -11.36
C SER A 331 -8.86 -32.61 -11.57
N GLN A 332 -8.19 -33.64 -12.09
CA GLN A 332 -6.78 -33.55 -12.50
C GLN A 332 -6.60 -32.66 -13.74
N ALA A 333 -7.56 -32.65 -14.67
CA ALA A 333 -7.51 -31.76 -15.84
C ALA A 333 -7.50 -30.28 -15.42
N THR A 334 -8.19 -29.93 -14.33
CA THR A 334 -8.14 -28.58 -13.74
C THR A 334 -6.75 -28.25 -13.21
N VAL A 335 -6.09 -29.19 -12.53
CA VAL A 335 -4.72 -29.01 -12.03
C VAL A 335 -3.76 -28.75 -13.19
N ASP A 336 -3.83 -29.55 -14.25
CA ASP A 336 -2.92 -29.41 -15.40
C ASP A 336 -3.17 -28.11 -16.18
N TYR A 337 -4.43 -27.71 -16.35
CA TYR A 337 -4.78 -26.42 -16.94
C TYR A 337 -4.16 -25.27 -16.13
N ASN A 338 -4.39 -25.30 -14.81
CA ASN A 338 -3.97 -24.22 -13.93
C ASN A 338 -2.45 -24.10 -13.85
N ASP A 339 -1.74 -25.22 -13.79
CA ASP A 339 -0.27 -25.25 -13.73
C ASP A 339 0.36 -24.60 -14.96
N ILE A 340 -0.10 -24.97 -16.16
CA ILE A 340 0.40 -24.38 -17.42
C ILE A 340 0.02 -22.91 -17.53
N TYR A 341 -1.23 -22.56 -17.21
CA TYR A 341 -1.69 -21.17 -17.25
C TYR A 341 -0.82 -20.29 -16.35
N ALA A 342 -0.62 -20.70 -15.09
CA ALA A 342 0.09 -19.90 -14.10
C ALA A 342 1.59 -19.84 -14.39
N THR A 343 2.22 -20.95 -14.80
CA THR A 343 3.63 -21.00 -15.18
C THR A 343 3.93 -20.05 -16.34
N MET A 344 3.18 -20.16 -17.44
CA MET A 344 3.37 -19.28 -18.60
C MET A 344 3.13 -17.81 -18.23
N THR A 345 2.15 -17.54 -17.36
CA THR A 345 1.84 -16.17 -16.90
C THR A 345 2.99 -15.57 -16.10
N MET A 346 3.60 -16.33 -15.17
CA MET A 346 4.78 -15.85 -14.44
C MET A 346 6.00 -15.64 -15.34
N GLU A 347 6.23 -16.52 -16.32
CA GLU A 347 7.28 -16.32 -17.33
C GLU A 347 7.06 -15.02 -18.10
N ARG A 348 5.80 -14.74 -18.49
CA ARG A 348 5.46 -13.50 -19.16
C ARG A 348 5.65 -12.27 -18.28
N CYS A 349 5.29 -12.32 -16.99
CA CYS A 349 5.57 -11.24 -16.06
C CYS A 349 7.05 -10.86 -16.06
N LYS A 350 7.94 -11.86 -16.06
CA LYS A 350 9.39 -11.65 -16.13
C LYS A 350 9.82 -11.03 -17.46
N GLU A 351 9.27 -11.47 -18.58
CA GLU A 351 9.56 -10.90 -19.90
C GLU A 351 9.14 -9.43 -20.00
N LEU A 352 7.97 -9.11 -19.44
CA LEU A 352 7.39 -7.77 -19.47
C LEU A 352 8.29 -6.73 -18.78
N LEU A 353 9.10 -7.12 -17.78
CA LEU A 353 10.07 -6.24 -17.13
C LEU A 353 11.05 -5.60 -18.12
N ASN A 354 11.35 -6.26 -19.24
CA ASN A 354 12.27 -5.74 -20.26
C ASN A 354 11.72 -4.54 -21.05
N TYR A 355 10.42 -4.23 -20.90
CA TYR A 355 9.81 -3.04 -21.50
C TYR A 355 10.05 -1.76 -20.70
N LEU A 356 10.51 -1.88 -19.46
CA LEU A 356 10.79 -0.76 -18.56
C LEU A 356 12.29 -0.45 -18.60
N LYS A 357 12.62 0.84 -18.71
CA LYS A 357 14.01 1.30 -18.86
C LYS A 357 14.67 1.49 -17.52
#